data_AF-A0A7C5Z5S7-F1
#
_entry.id   AF-A0A7C5Z5S7-F1
#
_cell.length_a   1.000
_cell.length_b   1.000
_cell.length_c   1.000
_cell.angle_alpha   90.00
_cell.angle_beta   90.00
_cell.angle_gamma   90.00
#
_symmetry.space_group_name_H-M   'P 1'
#
loop_
_entity.id
_entity.type
_entity.pdbx_description
1 polymer ?
#
loop_
_entity_poly.entity_id
_entity_poly.type
_entity_poly.pdbx_seq_one_letter_code
_entity_poly.pdbx_strand_id
1 'polypeptide(L)'
;MRVEEIKAAIAAVRTPDIQALATALGLKPDQISIKAFEDSEIGIAPLTGLDGSDPTVVVKWRPRTEAANGQEEELAPGLYLLSWDGKSWQASYLTEAADAVTVEKLPVSAGTTPLLAVILFHGETAVPYPVIFRFRDHHASLVWDGRADASSYTGYDFGSIQFEKAEGADVPVMLVAGRADPGLLEFPTASGQSDRGFQAATLYVWKNNAYVPLRTEYTHNADYVLYRFIAALHLHDYKTAYSLIDPARFLKTNKPTLQMFENRIENIWPEFTDDHIFEVPAKMEAGSHGFILRLGGGKINVYTPSFSGAPDYRITGLERTETHE
;
A
#
# COMPACT_ATOMS: atom_id res chain seq x y z
N MET A 1 13.42 26.02 3.86
CA MET A 1 14.06 26.08 5.19
C MET A 1 14.92 24.84 5.41
N ARG A 2 14.34 23.64 5.41
CA ARG A 2 15.03 22.35 5.68
C ARG A 2 16.28 22.03 4.84
N VAL A 3 16.31 22.39 3.54
CA VAL A 3 17.49 22.15 2.67
C VAL A 3 18.71 22.99 3.06
N GLU A 4 18.52 24.22 3.53
CA GLU A 4 19.65 25.12 3.83
C GLU A 4 20.37 24.70 5.11
N GLU A 5 19.65 24.10 6.06
CA GLU A 5 20.23 23.57 7.31
C GLU A 5 21.16 22.39 7.05
N ILE A 6 20.73 21.42 6.23
CA ILE A 6 21.60 20.29 5.87
C ILE A 6 22.78 20.74 5.01
N LYS A 7 22.59 21.70 4.09
CA LYS A 7 23.68 22.30 3.33
C LYS A 7 24.72 22.96 4.25
N ALA A 8 24.26 23.69 5.27
CA ALA A 8 25.15 24.30 6.25
C ALA A 8 25.92 23.24 7.05
N ALA A 9 25.26 22.16 7.47
CA ALA A 9 25.89 21.07 8.21
C ALA A 9 27.01 20.37 7.42
N ILE A 10 26.81 20.17 6.11
CA ILE A 10 27.78 19.47 5.25
C ILE A 10 28.79 20.39 4.56
N ALA A 11 28.67 21.72 4.69
CA ALA A 11 29.49 22.70 3.97
C ALA A 11 31.00 22.55 4.22
N ALA A 12 31.41 22.05 5.39
CA ALA A 12 32.80 21.84 5.76
C ALA A 12 33.38 20.51 5.21
N VAL A 13 32.54 19.60 4.70
CA VAL A 13 32.96 18.28 4.21
C VAL A 13 33.48 18.44 2.78
N ARG A 14 34.81 18.43 2.63
CA ARG A 14 35.51 18.61 1.34
C ARG A 14 36.05 17.30 0.76
N THR A 15 35.55 16.17 1.22
CA THR A 15 35.97 14.84 0.76
C THR A 15 34.73 14.00 0.39
N PRO A 16 34.88 13.03 -0.53
CA PRO A 16 33.83 12.06 -0.85
C PRO A 16 33.63 10.98 0.23
N ASP A 17 34.22 11.15 1.42
CA ASP A 17 34.18 10.15 2.50
C ASP A 17 32.84 10.19 3.25
N ILE A 18 32.09 9.09 3.15
CA ILE A 18 30.79 8.90 3.81
C ILE A 18 30.92 8.98 5.33
N GLN A 19 32.06 8.57 5.92
CA GLN A 19 32.28 8.64 7.37
C GLN A 19 32.46 10.08 7.84
N ALA A 20 33.20 10.89 7.06
CA ALA A 20 33.35 12.32 7.32
C ALA A 20 32.01 13.06 7.19
N LEU A 21 31.21 12.70 6.17
CA LEU A 21 29.85 13.21 5.98
C LEU A 21 28.92 12.85 7.15
N ALA A 22 28.90 11.58 7.57
CA ALA A 22 28.11 11.11 8.69
C ALA A 22 28.47 11.85 10.00
N THR A 23 29.76 12.08 10.22
CA THR A 23 30.26 12.82 11.39
C THR A 23 29.79 14.27 11.38
N ALA A 24 29.83 14.94 10.23
CA ALA A 24 29.33 16.31 10.07
C ALA A 24 27.81 16.42 10.34
N LEU A 25 27.07 15.35 10.03
CA LEU A 25 25.64 15.24 10.30
C LEU A 25 25.30 14.78 11.73
N GLY A 26 26.32 14.48 12.55
CA GLY A 26 26.14 14.02 13.93
C GLY A 26 25.66 12.57 14.06
N LEU A 27 25.83 11.75 13.02
CA LEU A 27 25.43 10.35 13.00
C LEU A 27 26.47 9.45 13.70
N LYS A 28 25.98 8.41 14.38
CA LYS A 28 26.80 7.36 15.01
C LYS A 28 27.16 6.26 14.00
N PRO A 29 28.20 5.44 14.25
CA PRO A 29 28.62 4.39 13.32
C PRO A 29 27.55 3.34 12.97
N ASP A 30 26.68 3.00 13.93
CA ASP A 30 25.53 2.10 13.75
C ASP A 30 24.41 2.71 12.89
N GLN A 31 24.47 4.00 12.61
CA GLN A 31 23.54 4.74 11.75
C GLN A 31 24.05 4.89 10.32
N ILE A 32 25.18 4.24 9.98
CA ILE A 32 25.82 4.27 8.67
C ILE A 32 25.59 2.95 7.94
N SER A 33 25.24 3.02 6.65
CA SER A 33 24.96 1.86 5.80
C SER A 33 23.75 1.03 6.22
N ILE A 34 22.73 1.70 6.75
CA ILE A 34 21.44 1.05 7.00
C ILE A 34 20.80 0.69 5.64
N LYS A 35 20.32 -0.55 5.49
CA LYS A 35 19.70 -1.02 4.23
C LYS A 35 18.34 -0.38 3.95
N ALA A 36 17.63 0.03 5.00
CA ALA A 36 16.32 0.67 4.91
C ALA A 36 16.10 1.51 6.17
N PHE A 37 15.39 2.63 6.06
CA PHE A 37 15.04 3.47 7.21
C PHE A 37 13.75 2.98 7.88
N GLU A 38 13.55 1.67 7.93
CA GLU A 38 12.35 1.03 8.46
C GLU A 38 12.16 1.38 9.93
N ASP A 39 13.22 1.28 10.75
CA ASP A 39 13.15 1.50 12.20
C ASP A 39 14.03 2.66 12.70
N SER A 40 14.63 3.44 11.81
CA SER A 40 15.57 4.52 12.20
C SER A 40 14.99 5.92 11.98
N GLU A 41 15.07 6.76 13.01
CA GLU A 41 14.73 8.19 12.91
C GLU A 41 15.75 9.00 12.09
N ILE A 42 17.01 8.57 12.10
CA ILE A 42 18.11 9.21 11.39
C ILE A 42 19.10 8.18 10.85
N GLY A 43 19.80 8.49 9.77
CA GLY A 43 20.86 7.63 9.27
C GLY A 43 21.28 7.98 7.85
N ILE A 44 22.25 7.22 7.35
CA ILE A 44 22.79 7.37 6.01
C ILE A 44 22.88 6.01 5.31
N ALA A 45 22.38 5.95 4.08
CA ALA A 45 22.37 4.76 3.24
C ALA A 45 23.07 5.08 1.90
N PRO A 46 24.19 4.41 1.56
CA PRO A 46 24.82 4.55 0.26
C PRO A 46 23.88 4.12 -0.86
N LEU A 47 23.86 4.89 -1.95
CA LEU A 47 23.06 4.60 -3.13
C LEU A 47 23.98 4.49 -4.34
N THR A 48 24.17 3.26 -4.81
CA THR A 48 25.16 2.95 -5.85
C THR A 48 24.56 3.04 -7.24
N GLY A 49 25.36 3.53 -8.19
CA GLY A 49 25.07 3.45 -9.61
C GLY A 49 23.94 4.36 -10.11
N LEU A 50 23.63 5.47 -9.43
CA LEU A 50 22.76 6.49 -10.01
C LEU A 50 23.43 7.14 -11.22
N ASP A 51 24.56 7.84 -11.09
CA ASP A 51 25.16 8.63 -12.19
C ASP A 51 26.63 8.34 -12.48
N GLY A 52 27.21 7.26 -11.97
CA GLY A 52 28.60 6.91 -12.26
C GLY A 52 29.32 6.37 -11.02
N SER A 53 30.60 6.74 -10.89
CA SER A 53 31.47 6.33 -9.78
C SER A 53 31.38 7.23 -8.55
N ASP A 54 30.76 8.40 -8.66
CA ASP A 54 30.74 9.36 -7.56
C ASP A 54 29.79 8.92 -6.44
N PRO A 55 30.20 9.11 -5.16
CA PRO A 55 29.36 8.71 -4.04
C PRO A 55 28.06 9.50 -4.01
N THR A 56 26.96 8.74 -3.95
CA THR A 56 25.63 9.25 -3.69
C THR A 56 25.05 8.50 -2.50
N VAL A 57 24.37 9.21 -1.62
CA VAL A 57 23.81 8.67 -0.38
C VAL A 57 22.42 9.26 -0.14
N VAL A 58 21.56 8.49 0.49
CA VAL A 58 20.31 8.97 1.06
C VAL A 58 20.51 9.17 2.55
N VAL A 59 20.00 10.28 3.07
CA VAL A 59 20.11 10.63 4.48
C VAL A 59 18.72 10.95 5.01
N LYS A 60 18.32 10.23 6.06
CA LYS A 60 17.20 10.63 6.93
C LYS A 60 17.79 11.44 8.07
N TRP A 61 17.44 12.72 8.18
CA TRP A 61 18.11 13.65 9.09
C TRP A 61 17.18 14.78 9.55
N ARG A 62 17.44 15.28 10.76
CA ARG A 62 16.81 16.49 11.31
C ARG A 62 17.87 17.41 11.92
N PRO A 63 17.70 18.73 11.83
CA PRO A 63 18.57 19.67 12.55
C PRO A 63 18.46 19.44 14.05
N ARG A 64 19.57 19.60 14.77
CA ARG A 64 19.59 19.56 16.23
C ARG A 64 19.23 20.94 16.74
N THR A 65 17.95 21.21 16.95
CA THR A 65 17.49 22.44 17.60
C THR A 65 17.57 22.28 19.11
N GLU A 66 18.41 23.09 19.76
CA GLU A 66 18.32 23.26 21.21
C GLU A 66 17.02 24.02 21.53
N ALA A 67 16.09 23.35 22.21
CA ALA A 67 14.83 23.95 22.62
C ALA A 67 15.08 25.13 23.57
N ALA A 68 14.70 26.34 23.15
CA ALA A 68 14.82 27.54 23.98
C ALA A 68 14.01 27.47 25.30
N ASN A 69 13.08 26.51 25.44
CA ASN A 69 12.18 26.36 26.60
C ASN A 69 12.00 24.91 27.10
N GLY A 70 12.90 23.98 26.80
CA GLY A 70 12.84 22.60 27.33
C GLY A 70 11.68 21.73 26.81
N GLN A 71 10.92 22.20 25.82
CA GLN A 71 10.10 21.35 24.94
C GLN A 71 10.81 21.26 23.60
N GLU A 72 11.32 20.06 23.27
CA GLU A 72 11.80 19.78 21.91
C GLU A 72 10.61 20.00 20.95
N GLU A 73 10.73 20.97 20.04
CA GLU A 73 9.91 20.96 18.83
C GLU A 73 10.36 19.73 18.05
N GLU A 74 9.57 18.67 18.12
CA GLU A 74 9.80 17.41 17.43
C GLU A 74 9.55 17.62 15.93
N LEU A 75 10.48 18.31 15.27
CA LEU A 75 10.46 18.45 13.82
C LEU A 75 10.67 17.07 13.20
N ALA A 76 9.68 16.62 12.43
CA ALA A 76 9.75 15.39 11.67
C ALA A 76 11.02 15.36 10.80
N PRO A 77 11.77 14.24 10.78
CA PRO A 77 12.97 14.13 9.98
C PRO A 77 12.67 14.30 8.48
N GLY A 78 13.61 14.93 7.79
CA GLY A 78 13.61 15.03 6.33
C GLY A 78 14.43 13.92 5.71
N LEU A 79 14.02 13.49 4.51
CA LEU A 79 14.81 12.64 3.64
C LEU A 79 15.51 13.49 2.58
N TYR A 80 16.81 13.29 2.44
CA TYR A 80 17.67 14.03 1.52
C TYR A 80 18.49 13.06 0.67
N LEU A 81 18.71 13.43 -0.59
CA LEU A 81 19.74 12.83 -1.43
C LEU A 81 20.97 13.73 -1.38
N LEU A 82 22.11 13.18 -0.97
CA LEU A 82 23.40 13.87 -1.03
C LEU A 82 24.28 13.22 -2.10
N SER A 83 24.84 14.03 -3.00
CA SER A 83 25.71 13.55 -4.08
C SER A 83 26.97 14.38 -4.16
N TRP A 84 28.11 13.71 -4.36
CA TRP A 84 29.41 14.37 -4.49
C TRP A 84 29.64 14.83 -5.94
N ASP A 85 29.85 16.13 -6.15
CA ASP A 85 30.05 16.71 -7.49
C ASP A 85 31.53 16.81 -7.92
N GLY A 86 32.43 16.17 -7.18
CA GLY A 86 33.88 16.31 -7.35
C GLY A 86 34.52 17.39 -6.47
N LYS A 87 33.75 18.32 -5.89
CA LYS A 87 34.25 19.46 -5.08
C LYS A 87 33.53 19.60 -3.74
N SER A 88 32.24 19.32 -3.71
CA SER A 88 31.37 19.48 -2.56
C SER A 88 30.19 18.51 -2.61
N TRP A 89 29.62 18.25 -1.44
CA TRP A 89 28.34 17.55 -1.35
C TRP A 89 27.19 18.48 -1.75
N GLN A 90 26.43 18.06 -2.75
CA GLN A 90 25.17 18.66 -3.13
C GLN A 90 24.04 18.01 -2.35
N ALA A 91 23.03 18.80 -1.98
CA ALA A 91 21.89 18.33 -1.21
C ALA A 91 20.58 18.59 -1.96
N SER A 92 19.79 17.54 -2.13
CA SER A 92 18.41 17.62 -2.64
C SER A 92 17.45 17.09 -1.58
N TYR A 93 16.43 17.87 -1.24
CA TYR A 93 15.35 17.39 -0.37
C TYR A 93 14.39 16.53 -1.18
N LEU A 94 14.03 15.37 -0.62
CA LEU A 94 13.12 14.43 -1.23
C LEU A 94 11.72 14.59 -0.64
N THR A 95 11.57 14.35 0.66
CA THR A 95 10.27 14.37 1.35
C THR A 95 10.47 14.45 2.87
N GLU A 96 9.40 14.74 3.60
CA GLU A 96 9.32 14.41 5.02
C GLU A 96 9.27 12.89 5.18
N ALA A 97 9.91 12.39 6.23
CA ALA A 97 10.09 10.95 6.48
C ALA A 97 9.87 10.62 7.96
N ALA A 98 8.77 11.10 8.56
CA ALA A 98 8.39 10.69 9.92
C ALA A 98 8.24 9.16 10.01
N ASP A 99 7.56 8.58 9.01
CA ASP A 99 7.29 7.16 8.93
C ASP A 99 8.49 6.33 8.40
N ALA A 100 8.30 5.01 8.37
CA ALA A 100 9.20 4.08 7.72
C ALA A 100 9.31 4.40 6.22
N VAL A 101 10.53 4.34 5.69
CA VAL A 101 10.79 4.65 4.28
C VAL A 101 11.83 3.71 3.69
N THR A 102 11.53 3.22 2.49
CA THR A 102 12.49 2.51 1.64
C THR A 102 12.85 3.36 0.43
N VAL A 103 14.08 3.21 -0.04
CA VAL A 103 14.56 3.95 -1.21
C VAL A 103 15.23 3.00 -2.17
N GLU A 104 14.76 3.02 -3.43
CA GLU A 104 15.17 2.09 -4.44
C GLU A 104 15.56 2.82 -5.73
N LYS A 105 16.70 2.44 -6.31
CA LYS A 105 17.03 2.84 -7.67
C LYS A 105 16.15 2.04 -8.64
N LEU A 106 15.51 2.74 -9.58
CA LEU A 106 14.70 2.07 -10.58
C LEU A 106 15.55 1.40 -11.68
N PRO A 107 15.20 0.19 -12.13
CA PRO A 107 15.89 -0.52 -13.21
C PRO A 107 15.53 0.07 -14.59
N VAL A 108 16.21 1.16 -14.97
CA VAL A 108 16.01 1.84 -16.26
C VAL A 108 16.93 1.29 -17.37
N SER A 109 16.59 1.58 -18.63
CA SER A 109 17.42 1.26 -19.80
C SER A 109 18.76 2.01 -19.78
N ALA A 110 19.78 1.44 -20.43
CA ALA A 110 21.09 2.08 -20.55
C ALA A 110 20.96 3.40 -21.33
N GLY A 111 21.56 4.48 -20.81
CA GLY A 111 21.47 5.81 -21.40
C GLY A 111 20.22 6.60 -20.98
N THR A 112 19.29 6.00 -20.23
CA THR A 112 18.16 6.71 -19.63
C THR A 112 18.61 7.44 -18.36
N THR A 113 18.06 8.63 -18.13
CA THR A 113 18.30 9.36 -16.89
C THR A 113 17.84 8.53 -15.69
N PRO A 114 18.69 8.36 -14.67
CA PRO A 114 18.36 7.54 -13.50
C PRO A 114 17.11 8.04 -12.78
N LEU A 115 16.31 7.08 -12.31
CA LEU A 115 15.15 7.34 -11.47
C LEU A 115 15.33 6.68 -10.10
N LEU A 116 14.76 7.32 -9.10
CA LEU A 116 14.77 6.91 -7.71
C LEU A 116 13.32 6.82 -7.24
N ALA A 117 12.94 5.72 -6.60
CA ALA A 117 11.70 5.60 -5.87
C ALA A 117 11.95 5.76 -4.37
N VAL A 118 11.14 6.58 -3.73
CA VAL A 118 11.02 6.68 -2.27
C VAL A 118 9.65 6.15 -1.91
N ILE A 119 9.58 5.06 -1.15
CA ILE A 119 8.31 4.43 -0.73
C ILE A 119 8.09 4.73 0.74
N LEU A 120 7.04 5.49 1.03
CA LEU A 120 6.62 5.88 2.37
C LEU A 120 5.57 4.90 2.88
N PHE A 121 5.74 4.34 4.06
CA PHE A 121 4.78 3.40 4.65
C PHE A 121 3.96 4.10 5.71
N HIS A 122 2.65 4.21 5.50
CA HIS A 122 1.79 5.00 6.37
C HIS A 122 0.97 4.14 7.33
N GLY A 123 0.93 4.56 8.60
CA GLY A 123 0.07 3.99 9.65
C GLY A 123 0.44 2.56 10.06
N GLU A 124 -0.36 1.99 10.97
CA GLU A 124 -0.13 0.64 11.52
C GLU A 124 -0.28 -0.47 10.48
N THR A 125 -1.07 -0.24 9.41
CA THR A 125 -1.23 -1.19 8.32
C THR A 125 -0.13 -1.08 7.26
N ALA A 126 0.84 -0.19 7.44
CA ALA A 126 1.99 -0.01 6.56
C ALA A 126 1.59 0.12 5.07
N VAL A 127 0.65 1.01 4.76
CA VAL A 127 0.23 1.26 3.37
C VAL A 127 1.36 1.96 2.62
N PRO A 128 1.89 1.41 1.51
CA PRO A 128 3.01 2.01 0.81
C PRO A 128 2.55 3.12 -0.15
N TYR A 129 3.30 4.21 -0.21
CA TYR A 129 3.08 5.35 -1.10
C TYR A 129 4.37 5.74 -1.82
N PRO A 130 4.49 5.45 -3.13
CA PRO A 130 5.69 5.70 -3.91
C PRO A 130 5.76 7.16 -4.39
N VAL A 131 6.97 7.72 -4.32
CA VAL A 131 7.32 9.04 -4.85
C VAL A 131 8.56 8.88 -5.74
N ILE A 132 8.47 9.33 -6.99
CA ILE A 132 9.48 9.10 -8.01
C ILE A 132 10.25 10.38 -8.31
N PHE A 133 11.57 10.31 -8.18
CA PHE A 133 12.50 11.38 -8.48
C PHE A 133 13.35 11.03 -9.68
N ARG A 134 13.65 12.04 -10.49
CA ARG A 134 14.67 11.99 -11.54
C ARG A 134 15.94 12.56 -10.99
N PHE A 135 17.04 11.85 -11.19
CA PHE A 135 18.35 12.27 -10.75
C PHE A 135 19.21 12.70 -11.94
N ARG A 136 19.69 13.94 -11.90
CA ARG A 136 20.50 14.54 -12.96
C ARG A 136 21.37 15.64 -12.38
N ASP A 137 22.62 15.72 -12.83
CA ASP A 137 23.56 16.79 -12.46
C ASP A 137 23.68 16.94 -10.92
N HIS A 138 23.81 15.83 -10.19
CA HIS A 138 23.84 15.75 -8.72
C HIS A 138 22.57 16.24 -7.99
N HIS A 139 21.46 16.42 -8.70
CA HIS A 139 20.19 16.87 -8.15
C HIS A 139 19.04 15.88 -8.38
N ALA A 140 18.20 15.71 -7.36
CA ALA A 140 16.96 14.97 -7.45
C ALA A 140 15.78 15.95 -7.67
N SER A 141 14.95 15.67 -8.67
CA SER A 141 13.75 16.45 -8.99
C SER A 141 12.53 15.53 -8.96
N LEU A 142 11.46 15.94 -8.27
CA LEU A 142 10.21 15.19 -8.23
C LEU A 142 9.61 15.08 -9.65
N VAL A 143 9.21 13.87 -10.03
CA VAL A 143 8.54 13.59 -11.32
C VAL A 143 7.10 13.15 -11.11
N TRP A 144 6.84 12.35 -10.08
CA TRP A 144 5.52 11.83 -9.78
C TRP A 144 5.40 11.51 -8.29
N ASP A 145 4.25 11.83 -7.69
CA ASP A 145 3.93 11.53 -6.29
C ASP A 145 2.61 10.75 -6.24
N GLY A 146 2.66 9.51 -5.76
CA GLY A 146 1.49 8.64 -5.61
C GLY A 146 0.52 9.07 -4.51
N ARG A 147 0.83 10.10 -3.73
CA ARG A 147 -0.08 10.70 -2.73
C ARG A 147 -0.80 11.93 -3.27
N ALA A 148 -0.40 12.44 -4.43
CA ALA A 148 -1.06 13.60 -5.01
C ALA A 148 -2.51 13.24 -5.36
N ASP A 149 -3.45 14.16 -5.12
CA ASP A 149 -4.88 13.96 -5.43
C ASP A 149 -5.12 13.64 -6.92
N ALA A 150 -4.25 14.16 -7.80
CA ALA A 150 -4.31 13.90 -9.24
C ALA A 150 -3.68 12.55 -9.64
N SER A 151 -3.06 11.82 -8.71
CA SER A 151 -2.52 10.50 -8.98
C SER A 151 -3.66 9.48 -9.07
N SER A 152 -3.55 8.57 -10.03
CA SER A 152 -4.47 7.41 -10.13
C SER A 152 -3.98 6.24 -9.26
N TYR A 153 -3.21 6.51 -8.21
CA TYR A 153 -2.57 5.49 -7.38
C TYR A 153 -3.55 5.02 -6.30
N THR A 154 -3.54 3.71 -6.03
CA THR A 154 -4.24 3.09 -4.92
C THR A 154 -3.24 2.32 -4.08
N GLY A 155 -3.09 2.71 -2.81
CA GLY A 155 -2.34 1.96 -1.80
C GLY A 155 -3.20 0.88 -1.17
N TYR A 156 -2.58 -0.26 -0.85
CA TYR A 156 -3.24 -1.38 -0.18
C TYR A 156 -2.67 -1.58 1.23
N ASP A 157 -3.53 -2.02 2.14
CA ASP A 157 -3.14 -2.45 3.48
C ASP A 157 -2.13 -3.59 3.43
N PHE A 158 -1.15 -3.55 4.34
CA PHE A 158 -0.04 -4.51 4.41
C PHE A 158 0.62 -4.69 3.04
N GLY A 159 0.76 -3.57 2.33
CA GLY A 159 1.11 -3.55 0.94
C GLY A 159 2.61 -3.65 0.68
N SER A 160 2.95 -3.96 -0.56
CA SER A 160 4.30 -3.94 -1.08
C SER A 160 4.31 -3.34 -2.48
N ILE A 161 5.47 -2.77 -2.85
CA ILE A 161 5.71 -2.21 -4.17
C ILE A 161 6.96 -2.87 -4.74
N GLN A 162 6.88 -3.27 -5.99
CA GLN A 162 8.01 -3.81 -6.74
C GLN A 162 8.11 -3.10 -8.09
N PHE A 163 9.35 -2.88 -8.55
CA PHE A 163 9.63 -2.31 -9.86
C PHE A 163 10.30 -3.35 -10.76
N GLU A 164 9.67 -3.64 -11.89
CA GLU A 164 10.16 -4.63 -12.84
C GLU A 164 10.51 -3.96 -14.17
N LYS A 165 11.65 -4.34 -14.75
CA LYS A 165 12.02 -3.89 -16.08
C LYS A 165 11.08 -4.52 -17.10
N ALA A 166 10.31 -3.69 -17.81
CA ALA A 166 9.48 -4.16 -18.92
C ALA A 166 10.26 -4.10 -20.25
N GLU A 167 10.03 -5.11 -21.10
CA GLU A 167 10.64 -5.14 -22.43
C GLU A 167 10.21 -3.92 -23.26
N GLY A 168 11.20 -3.21 -23.83
CA GLY A 168 10.96 -2.04 -24.67
C GLY A 168 10.50 -0.78 -23.93
N ALA A 169 10.47 -0.77 -22.60
CA ALA A 169 10.13 0.42 -21.80
C ALA A 169 11.37 1.04 -21.14
N ASP A 170 11.44 2.38 -21.15
CA ASP A 170 12.53 3.13 -20.52
C ASP A 170 12.35 3.29 -19.01
N VAL A 171 11.09 3.25 -18.55
CA VAL A 171 10.70 3.29 -17.14
C VAL A 171 10.10 1.93 -16.80
N PRO A 172 10.48 1.32 -15.66
CA PRO A 172 9.93 0.03 -15.24
C PRO A 172 8.42 0.09 -15.05
N VAL A 173 7.79 -1.08 -15.05
CA VAL A 173 6.43 -1.23 -14.52
C VAL A 173 6.49 -1.34 -13.01
N MET A 174 5.42 -0.89 -12.36
CA MET A 174 5.29 -0.94 -10.91
C MET A 174 4.17 -1.91 -10.55
N LEU A 175 4.47 -2.92 -9.75
CA LEU A 175 3.49 -3.84 -9.19
C LEU A 175 3.21 -3.45 -7.75
N VAL A 176 1.96 -3.17 -7.45
CA VAL A 176 1.49 -2.81 -6.10
C VAL A 176 0.56 -3.91 -5.63
N ALA A 177 0.92 -4.57 -4.54
CA ALA A 177 0.13 -5.66 -3.99
C ALA A 177 -0.16 -5.44 -2.51
N GLY A 178 -1.26 -5.98 -2.02
CA GLY A 178 -1.63 -5.95 -0.61
C GLY A 178 -3.04 -6.45 -0.40
N ARG A 179 -3.53 -6.34 0.84
CA ARG A 179 -4.91 -6.74 1.15
C ARG A 179 -5.88 -5.76 0.48
N ALA A 180 -6.85 -6.31 -0.24
CA ALA A 180 -7.93 -5.51 -0.79
C ALA A 180 -8.81 -4.96 0.34
N ASP A 181 -9.13 -3.67 0.28
CA ASP A 181 -10.23 -3.08 1.03
C ASP A 181 -11.32 -2.65 0.04
N PRO A 182 -12.40 -3.42 -0.08
CA PRO A 182 -13.32 -3.24 -1.18
C PRO A 182 -14.62 -2.53 -0.77
N GLY A 183 -14.71 -2.02 0.47
CA GLY A 183 -15.73 -1.08 0.96
C GLY A 183 -17.15 -1.62 1.22
N LEU A 184 -17.51 -2.81 0.72
CA LEU A 184 -18.82 -3.45 1.00
C LEU A 184 -18.73 -4.63 1.97
N LEU A 185 -17.51 -5.13 2.19
CA LEU A 185 -17.18 -6.15 3.16
C LEU A 185 -15.86 -5.77 3.82
N GLU A 186 -15.94 -5.23 5.04
CA GLU A 186 -14.79 -4.75 5.80
C GLU A 186 -14.08 -5.91 6.50
N PHE A 187 -12.75 -5.94 6.37
CA PHE A 187 -11.90 -6.93 7.03
C PHE A 187 -11.15 -6.30 8.20
N PRO A 188 -10.95 -7.01 9.32
CA PRO A 188 -10.20 -6.49 10.47
C PRO A 188 -8.80 -6.02 10.06
N THR A 189 -8.45 -4.79 10.43
CA THR A 189 -7.20 -4.17 9.98
C THR A 189 -6.00 -4.45 10.89
N ALA A 190 -6.20 -4.85 12.15
CA ALA A 190 -5.10 -5.11 13.06
C ALA A 190 -4.42 -6.47 12.79
N SER A 191 -3.08 -6.43 12.70
CA SER A 191 -2.24 -7.61 12.48
C SER A 191 -2.52 -8.71 13.51
N GLY A 192 -2.81 -9.93 13.02
CA GLY A 192 -3.07 -11.10 13.87
C GLY A 192 -4.54 -11.31 14.28
N GLN A 193 -5.47 -10.47 13.83
CA GLN A 193 -6.90 -10.64 14.13
C GLN A 193 -7.66 -11.50 13.12
N SER A 194 -7.20 -11.65 11.88
CA SER A 194 -7.88 -12.50 10.91
C SER A 194 -7.01 -12.84 9.70
N ASP A 195 -6.98 -14.12 9.30
CA ASP A 195 -6.44 -14.56 7.99
C ASP A 195 -7.45 -14.35 6.84
N ARG A 196 -8.56 -13.65 7.14
CA ARG A 196 -9.65 -13.36 6.21
C ARG A 196 -9.29 -12.20 5.28
N GLY A 197 -9.92 -12.20 4.11
CA GLY A 197 -9.69 -11.24 3.04
C GLY A 197 -9.12 -11.87 1.79
N PHE A 198 -8.79 -11.03 0.83
CA PHE A 198 -8.14 -11.43 -0.41
C PHE A 198 -7.14 -10.35 -0.82
N GLN A 199 -6.12 -10.77 -1.56
CA GLN A 199 -5.09 -9.84 -2.03
C GLN A 199 -5.54 -9.20 -3.34
N ALA A 200 -5.17 -7.93 -3.52
CA ALA A 200 -5.19 -7.23 -4.79
C ALA A 200 -3.76 -7.03 -5.27
N ALA A 201 -3.54 -7.13 -6.58
CA ALA A 201 -2.27 -6.81 -7.23
C ALA A 201 -2.57 -5.94 -8.46
N THR A 202 -2.12 -4.69 -8.41
CA THR A 202 -2.31 -3.72 -9.50
C THR A 202 -0.99 -3.47 -10.20
N LEU A 203 -0.99 -3.72 -11.51
CA LEU A 203 0.11 -3.38 -12.41
C LEU A 203 -0.09 -1.95 -12.91
N TYR A 204 0.91 -1.11 -12.67
CA TYR A 204 0.99 0.25 -13.16
C TYR A 204 2.05 0.37 -14.25
N VAL A 205 1.73 1.15 -15.28
CA VAL A 205 2.64 1.46 -16.39
C VAL A 205 2.92 2.95 -16.44
N TRP A 206 4.13 3.32 -16.81
CA TRP A 206 4.50 4.71 -16.97
C TRP A 206 3.91 5.29 -18.27
N LYS A 207 3.07 6.32 -18.16
CA LYS A 207 2.51 7.07 -19.29
C LYS A 207 2.51 8.56 -18.99
N ASN A 208 2.99 9.37 -19.93
CA ASN A 208 2.92 10.84 -19.86
C ASN A 208 3.40 11.44 -18.52
N ASN A 209 4.47 10.87 -17.94
CA ASN A 209 5.06 11.25 -16.63
C ASN A 209 4.29 10.79 -15.37
N ALA A 210 3.41 9.80 -15.48
CA ALA A 210 2.75 9.21 -14.33
C ALA A 210 2.67 7.69 -14.42
N TYR A 211 2.63 7.03 -13.27
CA TYR A 211 2.17 5.65 -13.19
C TYR A 211 0.65 5.63 -13.28
N VAL A 212 0.12 4.94 -14.29
CA VAL A 212 -1.32 4.73 -14.47
C VAL A 212 -1.67 3.26 -14.31
N PRO A 213 -2.79 2.91 -13.65
CA PRO A 213 -3.18 1.53 -13.49
C PRO A 213 -3.50 0.93 -14.85
N LEU A 214 -2.94 -0.26 -15.12
CA LEU A 214 -3.21 -1.02 -16.33
C LEU A 214 -4.20 -2.15 -16.05
N ARG A 215 -3.98 -2.91 -14.97
CA ARG A 215 -4.84 -4.03 -14.57
C ARG A 215 -4.71 -4.28 -13.08
N THR A 216 -5.81 -4.70 -12.47
CA THR A 216 -5.85 -5.22 -11.10
C THR A 216 -6.30 -6.67 -11.14
N GLU A 217 -5.59 -7.52 -10.42
CA GLU A 217 -5.97 -8.91 -10.17
C GLU A 217 -6.25 -9.12 -8.70
N TYR A 218 -7.12 -10.10 -8.43
CA TYR A 218 -7.50 -10.45 -7.07
C TYR A 218 -7.26 -11.94 -6.85
N THR A 219 -6.75 -12.28 -5.67
CA THR A 219 -6.61 -13.69 -5.29
C THR A 219 -8.00 -14.33 -5.21
N HIS A 220 -8.20 -15.38 -6.01
CA HIS A 220 -9.47 -16.09 -6.05
C HIS A 220 -9.59 -17.06 -4.85
N ASN A 221 -10.37 -16.65 -3.84
CA ASN A 221 -10.69 -17.45 -2.66
C ASN A 221 -12.16 -17.24 -2.24
N ALA A 222 -12.59 -17.89 -1.15
CA ALA A 222 -13.96 -17.79 -0.66
C ALA A 222 -14.37 -16.36 -0.27
N ASP A 223 -13.47 -15.56 0.32
CA ASP A 223 -13.75 -14.17 0.69
C ASP A 223 -13.90 -13.26 -0.53
N TYR A 224 -13.11 -13.50 -1.58
CA TYR A 224 -13.27 -12.82 -2.86
C TYR A 224 -14.62 -13.16 -3.52
N VAL A 225 -15.03 -14.44 -3.52
CA VAL A 225 -16.34 -14.84 -4.06
C VAL A 225 -17.47 -14.23 -3.24
N LEU A 226 -17.34 -14.23 -1.91
CA LEU A 226 -18.31 -13.62 -1.00
C LEU A 226 -18.45 -12.12 -1.25
N TYR A 227 -17.33 -11.38 -1.31
CA TYR A 227 -17.35 -9.97 -1.64
C TYR A 227 -18.03 -9.71 -2.99
N ARG A 228 -17.68 -10.47 -4.04
CA ARG A 228 -18.31 -10.33 -5.35
C ARG A 228 -19.80 -10.64 -5.35
N PHE A 229 -20.23 -11.58 -4.52
CA PHE A 229 -21.65 -11.90 -4.36
C PHE A 229 -22.38 -10.71 -3.73
N ILE A 230 -21.86 -10.15 -2.64
CA ILE A 230 -22.41 -8.96 -1.98
C ILE A 230 -22.46 -7.76 -2.94
N ALA A 231 -21.35 -7.46 -3.62
CA ALA A 231 -21.25 -6.36 -4.57
C ALA A 231 -22.24 -6.51 -5.74
N ALA A 232 -22.41 -7.73 -6.26
CA ALA A 232 -23.38 -7.99 -7.33
C ALA A 232 -24.82 -7.78 -6.85
N LEU A 233 -25.16 -8.17 -5.63
CA LEU A 233 -26.50 -7.94 -5.06
C LEU A 233 -26.77 -6.45 -4.82
N HIS A 234 -25.79 -5.72 -4.29
CA HIS A 234 -25.88 -4.28 -4.08
C HIS A 234 -26.05 -3.49 -5.39
N LEU A 235 -25.45 -3.98 -6.49
CA LEU A 235 -25.66 -3.43 -7.84
C LEU A 235 -26.92 -3.96 -8.55
N HIS A 236 -27.75 -4.77 -7.87
CA HIS A 236 -28.88 -5.50 -8.44
C HIS A 236 -28.52 -6.36 -9.69
N ASP A 237 -27.27 -6.78 -9.82
CA ASP A 237 -26.80 -7.71 -10.85
C ASP A 237 -27.00 -9.16 -10.37
N TYR A 238 -28.27 -9.56 -10.31
CA TYR A 238 -28.66 -10.91 -9.89
C TYR A 238 -28.07 -12.00 -10.78
N LYS A 239 -27.78 -11.71 -12.06
CA LYS A 239 -27.17 -12.67 -12.98
C LYS A 239 -25.74 -12.99 -12.54
N THR A 240 -24.95 -11.97 -12.19
CA THR A 240 -23.61 -12.18 -11.65
C THR A 240 -23.66 -12.87 -10.30
N ALA A 241 -24.52 -12.42 -9.37
CA ALA A 241 -24.67 -13.06 -8.07
C ALA A 241 -25.07 -14.55 -8.19
N TYR A 242 -26.00 -14.87 -9.10
CA TYR A 242 -26.42 -16.24 -9.39
C TYR A 242 -25.30 -17.11 -10.00
N SER A 243 -24.34 -16.51 -10.71
CA SER A 243 -23.19 -17.25 -11.25
C SER A 243 -22.16 -17.65 -10.18
N LEU A 244 -22.19 -17.00 -9.02
CA LEU A 244 -21.26 -17.21 -7.90
C LEU A 244 -21.75 -18.27 -6.90
N ILE A 245 -22.98 -18.75 -7.05
CA ILE A 245 -23.58 -19.79 -6.21
C ILE A 245 -23.57 -21.16 -6.89
N ASP A 246 -23.75 -22.23 -6.12
CA ASP A 246 -24.31 -23.50 -6.63
C ASP A 246 -25.84 -23.38 -6.55
N PRO A 247 -26.55 -23.17 -7.67
CA PRO A 247 -27.97 -22.83 -7.60
C PRO A 247 -28.83 -23.93 -7.01
N ALA A 248 -28.51 -25.20 -7.26
CA ALA A 248 -29.31 -26.33 -6.79
C ALA A 248 -29.20 -26.47 -5.27
N ARG A 249 -27.97 -26.36 -4.74
CA ARG A 249 -27.71 -26.43 -3.29
C ARG A 249 -28.22 -25.20 -2.57
N PHE A 250 -27.91 -24.01 -3.09
CA PHE A 250 -28.27 -22.74 -2.48
C PHE A 250 -29.79 -22.56 -2.38
N LEU A 251 -30.51 -22.84 -3.46
CA LEU A 251 -31.97 -22.75 -3.52
C LEU A 251 -32.69 -24.00 -2.98
N LYS A 252 -31.94 -25.05 -2.62
CA LYS A 252 -32.48 -26.34 -2.13
C LYS A 252 -33.54 -26.93 -3.07
N THR A 253 -33.26 -26.92 -4.39
CA THR A 253 -34.17 -27.40 -5.44
C THR A 253 -33.38 -28.08 -6.58
N ASN A 254 -34.02 -29.02 -7.27
CA ASN A 254 -33.46 -29.68 -8.46
C ASN A 254 -33.70 -28.91 -9.78
N LYS A 255 -34.51 -27.85 -9.76
CA LYS A 255 -34.80 -26.98 -10.92
C LYS A 255 -34.60 -25.52 -10.55
N PRO A 256 -33.36 -25.10 -10.22
CA PRO A 256 -33.09 -23.73 -9.84
C PRO A 256 -33.29 -22.80 -11.04
N THR A 257 -33.85 -21.62 -10.78
CA THR A 257 -34.00 -20.55 -11.79
C THR A 257 -33.49 -19.23 -11.22
N LEU A 258 -33.12 -18.30 -12.11
CA LEU A 258 -32.70 -16.97 -11.71
C LEU A 258 -33.82 -16.23 -10.96
N GLN A 259 -35.07 -16.31 -11.45
CA GLN A 259 -36.23 -15.68 -10.81
C GLN A 259 -36.49 -16.21 -9.38
N MET A 260 -36.27 -17.52 -9.14
CA MET A 260 -36.37 -18.07 -7.79
C MET A 260 -35.29 -17.51 -6.85
N PHE A 261 -34.10 -17.23 -7.39
CA PHE A 261 -33.02 -16.62 -6.63
C PHE A 261 -33.31 -15.15 -6.33
N GLU A 262 -33.71 -14.36 -7.33
CA GLU A 262 -34.12 -12.96 -7.18
C GLU A 262 -35.18 -12.81 -6.09
N ASN A 263 -36.29 -13.53 -6.22
CA ASN A 263 -37.36 -13.53 -5.22
C ASN A 263 -36.86 -13.93 -3.83
N ARG A 264 -35.89 -14.84 -3.74
CA ARG A 264 -35.35 -15.25 -2.44
C ARG A 264 -34.52 -14.15 -1.80
N ILE A 265 -33.67 -13.47 -2.57
CA ILE A 265 -32.86 -12.35 -2.04
C ILE A 265 -33.78 -11.24 -1.55
N GLU A 266 -34.70 -10.76 -2.40
CA GLU A 266 -35.57 -9.62 -2.07
C GLU A 266 -36.47 -9.88 -0.86
N ASN A 267 -36.97 -11.10 -0.69
CA ASN A 267 -37.92 -11.41 0.39
C ASN A 267 -37.26 -11.86 1.70
N ILE A 268 -36.06 -12.48 1.63
CA ILE A 268 -35.42 -13.04 2.83
C ILE A 268 -34.28 -12.16 3.33
N TRP A 269 -33.50 -11.58 2.41
CA TRP A 269 -32.30 -10.80 2.71
C TRP A 269 -32.27 -9.45 1.95
N PRO A 270 -33.29 -8.59 2.14
CA PRO A 270 -33.34 -7.27 1.49
C PRO A 270 -32.12 -6.41 1.83
N GLU A 271 -31.46 -6.65 2.96
CA GLU A 271 -30.27 -5.91 3.38
C GLU A 271 -29.08 -5.99 2.41
N PHE A 272 -28.99 -7.00 1.54
CA PHE A 272 -27.94 -7.07 0.50
C PHE A 272 -28.22 -6.17 -0.70
N THR A 273 -29.47 -5.71 -0.85
CA THR A 273 -29.88 -4.79 -1.91
C THR A 273 -29.92 -3.34 -1.45
N ASP A 274 -29.73 -3.10 -0.15
CA ASP A 274 -29.60 -1.78 0.44
C ASP A 274 -28.12 -1.35 0.50
N ASP A 275 -27.86 -0.06 0.76
CA ASP A 275 -26.51 0.51 0.86
C ASP A 275 -25.81 0.17 2.20
N HIS A 276 -25.89 -1.09 2.60
CA HIS A 276 -25.30 -1.60 3.82
C HIS A 276 -23.87 -2.10 3.61
N ILE A 277 -23.01 -1.78 4.58
CA ILE A 277 -21.64 -2.29 4.67
C ILE A 277 -21.64 -3.45 5.66
N PHE A 278 -21.07 -4.57 5.24
CA PHE A 278 -20.91 -5.76 6.07
C PHE A 278 -19.52 -5.81 6.68
N GLU A 279 -19.39 -6.48 7.83
CA GLU A 279 -18.13 -6.57 8.56
C GLU A 279 -17.72 -8.03 8.77
N VAL A 280 -16.44 -8.35 8.66
CA VAL A 280 -15.88 -9.62 9.12
C VAL A 280 -15.46 -9.46 10.59
N PRO A 281 -16.02 -10.22 11.54
CA PRO A 281 -15.62 -10.11 12.93
C PRO A 281 -14.16 -10.49 13.15
N ALA A 282 -13.47 -9.77 14.04
CA ALA A 282 -12.09 -10.05 14.45
C ALA A 282 -11.91 -11.39 15.18
N LYS A 283 -12.99 -12.02 15.66
CA LYS A 283 -12.96 -13.33 16.32
C LYS A 283 -14.02 -14.22 15.71
N MET A 284 -13.56 -15.19 14.94
CA MET A 284 -14.38 -16.21 14.29
C MET A 284 -13.67 -17.55 14.40
N GLU A 285 -14.42 -18.64 14.35
CA GLU A 285 -13.83 -19.98 14.30
C GLU A 285 -12.94 -20.11 13.06
N ALA A 286 -11.80 -20.78 13.21
CA ALA A 286 -10.87 -20.99 12.12
C ALA A 286 -11.54 -21.71 10.94
N GLY A 287 -11.36 -21.18 9.72
CA GLY A 287 -12.01 -21.70 8.52
C GLY A 287 -13.48 -21.28 8.35
N SER A 288 -14.05 -20.52 9.29
CA SER A 288 -15.37 -19.92 9.11
C SER A 288 -15.27 -18.64 8.28
N HIS A 289 -16.18 -18.52 7.32
CA HIS A 289 -16.27 -17.39 6.41
C HIS A 289 -17.43 -16.43 6.75
N GLY A 290 -17.97 -16.52 7.96
CA GLY A 290 -19.06 -15.64 8.37
C GLY A 290 -18.68 -14.17 8.45
N PHE A 291 -19.71 -13.35 8.43
CA PHE A 291 -19.68 -11.89 8.43
C PHE A 291 -20.97 -11.38 9.09
N ILE A 292 -21.00 -10.11 9.44
CA ILE A 292 -22.10 -9.50 10.19
C ILE A 292 -22.62 -8.23 9.54
N LEU A 293 -23.85 -7.87 9.89
CA LEU A 293 -24.43 -6.56 9.65
C LEU A 293 -24.95 -6.01 10.98
N ARG A 294 -24.51 -4.81 11.34
CA ARG A 294 -24.96 -4.10 12.54
C ARG A 294 -26.16 -3.23 12.19
N LEU A 295 -27.30 -3.49 12.83
CA LEU A 295 -28.57 -2.80 12.51
C LEU A 295 -28.90 -1.65 13.48
N GLY A 296 -27.99 -1.35 14.42
CA GLY A 296 -28.24 -0.41 15.51
C GLY A 296 -29.08 -1.00 16.65
N GLY A 297 -29.12 -0.30 17.79
CA GLY A 297 -29.84 -0.77 18.98
C GLY A 297 -29.31 -2.08 19.57
N GLY A 298 -28.02 -2.40 19.33
CA GLY A 298 -27.37 -3.64 19.75
C GLY A 298 -27.73 -4.87 18.92
N LYS A 299 -28.53 -4.74 17.85
CA LYS A 299 -28.92 -5.87 17.00
C LYS A 299 -27.88 -6.16 15.93
N ILE A 300 -27.56 -7.44 15.78
CA ILE A 300 -26.57 -7.93 14.82
C ILE A 300 -27.17 -9.10 14.04
N ASN A 301 -27.13 -9.01 12.72
CA ASN A 301 -27.34 -10.17 11.86
C ASN A 301 -25.99 -10.84 11.61
N VAL A 302 -25.90 -12.14 11.91
CA VAL A 302 -24.72 -12.97 11.63
C VAL A 302 -25.02 -13.87 10.45
N TYR A 303 -24.14 -13.84 9.47
CA TYR A 303 -24.25 -14.65 8.26
C TYR A 303 -23.18 -15.73 8.25
N THR A 304 -23.59 -16.96 7.96
CA THR A 304 -22.70 -18.12 7.87
C THR A 304 -22.81 -18.72 6.46
N PRO A 305 -21.91 -18.33 5.53
CA PRO A 305 -21.86 -18.90 4.20
C PRO A 305 -21.20 -20.29 4.21
N SER A 306 -21.62 -21.13 3.28
CA SER A 306 -20.98 -22.41 2.96
C SER A 306 -20.54 -22.41 1.51
N PHE A 307 -19.42 -23.06 1.20
CA PHE A 307 -18.80 -23.03 -0.11
C PHE A 307 -18.56 -24.43 -0.68
N SER A 308 -18.51 -24.53 -2.01
CA SER A 308 -17.86 -25.65 -2.67
C SER A 308 -16.36 -25.63 -2.41
N GLY A 309 -15.69 -26.76 -2.65
CA GLY A 309 -14.23 -26.81 -2.62
C GLY A 309 -13.58 -25.94 -3.70
N ALA A 310 -12.27 -25.78 -3.57
CA ALA A 310 -11.41 -25.20 -4.59
C ALA A 310 -11.54 -25.97 -5.93
N PRO A 311 -11.31 -25.32 -7.09
CA PRO A 311 -10.91 -23.92 -7.24
C PRO A 311 -12.07 -22.92 -7.30
N ASP A 312 -13.33 -23.39 -7.39
CA ASP A 312 -14.46 -22.52 -7.77
C ASP A 312 -15.08 -21.74 -6.61
N TYR A 313 -14.95 -22.25 -5.38
CA TYR A 313 -15.49 -21.63 -4.16
C TYR A 313 -16.92 -21.09 -4.30
N ARG A 314 -17.83 -21.78 -5.00
CA ARG A 314 -19.20 -21.33 -5.19
C ARG A 314 -19.95 -21.36 -3.87
N ILE A 315 -20.79 -20.37 -3.60
CA ILE A 315 -21.60 -20.35 -2.39
C ILE A 315 -22.71 -21.41 -2.51
N THR A 316 -22.70 -22.39 -1.62
CA THR A 316 -23.67 -23.49 -1.60
C THR A 316 -24.84 -23.24 -0.65
N GLY A 317 -24.70 -22.24 0.23
CA GLY A 317 -25.74 -21.85 1.19
C GLY A 317 -25.32 -20.63 2.00
N LEU A 318 -26.31 -19.91 2.51
CA LEU A 318 -26.14 -18.75 3.39
C LEU A 318 -27.19 -18.86 4.50
N GLU A 319 -26.74 -18.93 5.74
CA GLU A 319 -27.60 -18.93 6.93
C GLU A 319 -27.50 -17.57 7.63
N ARG A 320 -28.63 -17.05 8.14
CA ARG A 320 -28.68 -15.81 8.91
C ARG A 320 -29.25 -16.10 10.29
N THR A 321 -28.57 -15.66 11.33
CA THR A 321 -29.07 -15.63 12.71
C THR A 321 -29.04 -14.20 13.25
N GLU A 322 -29.99 -13.87 14.13
CA GLU A 322 -30.00 -12.58 14.83
C GLU A 322 -29.40 -12.78 16.22
N THR A 323 -28.46 -11.92 16.61
CA THR A 323 -27.87 -11.85 17.94
C THR A 323 -27.96 -10.43 18.48
N HIS A 324 -27.69 -10.27 19.77
CA HIS A 324 -27.58 -8.96 20.42
C HIS A 324 -26.19 -8.83 21.02
N GLU A 325 -25.65 -7.62 20.96
CA GLU A 325 -24.35 -7.23 21.52
C GLU A 325 -24.35 -7.14 23.04
#